data_AF-A0A558IH50-F1
#
_entry.id   AF-A0A558IH50-F1
#
_cell.length_a   1.000
_cell.length_b   1.000
_cell.length_c   1.000
_cell.angle_alpha   90.00
_cell.angle_beta   90.00
_cell.angle_gamma   90.00
#
_symmetry.space_group_name_H-M   'P 1'
#
loop_
_entity.id
_entity.type
_entity.pdbx_description
1 polymer ?
#
loop_
_entity_poly.entity_id
_entity_poly.type
_entity_poly.pdbx_seq_one_letter_code
_entity_poly.pdbx_strand_id
1 'polypeptide(L)'
;MPRYSEQFKRDAVALYENNEDLSLHAASAELGVNRSSLYSWLKQYGTGKRARTKTLRDKAKATTDSERIRQLEKEVSKLREERDILRKAAKYFAEETRW
;
A
#
# COMPACT_ATOMS: atom_id res chain seq x y z
N MET A 1 -12.03 33.12 25.43
CA MET A 1 -10.79 33.09 24.62
C MET A 1 -10.59 31.68 24.09
N PRO A 2 -10.37 31.48 22.78
CA PRO A 2 -9.99 30.17 22.24
C PRO A 2 -8.72 29.67 22.93
N ARG A 3 -8.68 28.40 23.34
CA ARG A 3 -7.54 27.80 24.04
C ARG A 3 -6.24 27.76 23.21
N TYR A 4 -6.37 27.82 21.89
CA TYR A 4 -5.26 27.82 20.94
C TYR A 4 -5.53 28.86 19.85
N SER A 5 -4.48 29.62 19.48
CA SER A 5 -4.54 30.58 18.38
C SER A 5 -4.75 29.87 17.04
N GLU A 6 -5.31 30.58 16.05
CA GLU A 6 -5.48 30.02 14.72
C GLU A 6 -4.14 29.64 14.08
N GLN A 7 -3.12 30.49 14.25
CA GLN A 7 -1.77 30.24 13.75
C GLN A 7 -1.21 28.92 14.28
N PHE A 8 -1.33 28.68 15.59
CA PHE A 8 -0.89 27.42 16.19
C PHE A 8 -1.59 26.20 15.59
N LYS A 9 -2.90 26.29 15.32
CA LYS A 9 -3.65 25.18 14.69
C LYS A 9 -3.18 24.90 13.26
N ARG A 10 -2.91 25.95 12.48
CA ARG A 10 -2.39 25.82 11.11
C ARG A 10 -0.99 25.22 11.11
N ASP A 11 -0.13 25.67 12.02
CA ASP A 11 1.24 25.15 12.15
C ASP A 11 1.26 23.69 12.60
N ALA A 12 0.39 23.32 13.55
CA ALA A 12 0.22 21.93 13.98
C ALA A 12 -0.22 21.00 12.83
N VAL A 13 -1.13 21.48 11.97
CA VAL A 13 -1.58 20.75 10.78
C VAL A 13 -0.46 20.66 9.74
N ALA A 14 0.27 21.74 9.49
CA ALA A 14 1.39 21.76 8.55
C ALA A 14 2.51 20.80 8.99
N LEU A 15 2.83 20.77 10.29
CA LEU A 15 3.78 19.83 10.87
C LEU A 15 3.35 18.38 10.61
N TYR A 16 2.08 18.05 10.85
CA TYR A 16 1.58 16.69 10.58
C TYR A 16 1.56 16.34 9.08
N GLU A 17 1.19 17.27 8.21
CA GLU A 17 1.10 17.02 6.76
C GLU A 17 2.47 16.91 6.08
N ASN A 18 3.50 17.56 6.60
CA ASN A 18 4.85 17.53 6.03
C ASN A 18 5.70 16.36 6.52
N ASN A 19 5.30 15.67 7.60
CA ASN A 19 6.02 14.53 8.15
C ASN A 19 5.24 13.23 7.90
N GLU A 20 5.63 12.46 6.87
CA GLU A 20 4.93 11.23 6.47
C GLU A 20 4.99 10.12 7.54
N ASP A 21 6.07 10.06 8.30
CA ASP A 21 6.31 9.03 9.32
C ASP A 21 5.70 9.38 10.69
N LEU A 22 5.30 10.65 10.87
CA LEU A 22 4.76 11.11 12.13
C LEU A 22 3.31 10.67 12.30
N SER A 23 3.06 9.79 13.28
CA SER A 23 1.70 9.36 13.60
C SER A 23 0.89 10.50 14.22
N LEU A 24 -0.43 10.46 14.05
CA LEU A 24 -1.31 11.48 14.64
C LEU A 24 -1.21 11.49 16.17
N HIS A 25 -0.94 10.33 16.78
CA HIS A 25 -0.71 10.21 18.21
C HIS A 25 0.59 10.90 18.64
N ALA A 26 1.70 10.61 17.95
CA ALA A 26 3.00 11.22 18.23
C ALA A 26 2.95 12.74 18.05
N ALA A 27 2.38 13.22 16.94
CA ALA A 27 2.18 14.65 16.71
C ALA A 27 1.35 15.31 17.83
N SER A 28 0.28 14.65 18.29
CA SER A 28 -0.53 15.19 19.39
C SER A 28 0.20 15.23 20.72
N ALA A 29 1.03 14.21 21.01
CA ALA A 29 1.84 14.15 22.22
C ALA A 29 2.93 15.22 22.23
N GLU A 30 3.63 15.41 21.10
CA GLU A 30 4.68 16.42 20.93
C GLU A 30 4.13 17.85 21.06
N LEU A 31 2.95 18.10 20.49
CA LEU A 31 2.28 19.40 20.58
C LEU A 31 1.55 19.62 21.92
N GLY A 32 1.46 18.61 22.78
CA GLY A 32 0.72 18.68 24.05
C GLY A 32 -0.79 18.91 23.85
N VAL A 33 -1.37 18.43 22.75
CA VAL A 33 -2.78 18.60 22.41
C VAL A 33 -3.52 17.28 22.39
N ASN A 34 -4.83 17.31 22.57
CA ASN A 34 -5.65 16.12 22.39
C ASN A 34 -5.64 15.68 20.91
N ARG A 35 -5.44 14.39 20.66
CA ARG A 35 -5.47 13.79 19.31
C ARG A 35 -6.73 14.13 18.51
N SER A 36 -7.90 14.15 19.15
CA SER A 36 -9.17 14.50 18.52
C SER A 36 -9.22 15.97 18.11
N SER A 37 -8.59 16.87 18.88
CA SER A 37 -8.47 18.28 18.49
C SER A 37 -7.60 18.44 17.25
N LEU A 38 -6.45 17.76 17.23
CA LEU A 38 -5.56 17.77 16.06
C LEU A 38 -6.26 17.19 14.82
N TYR A 39 -7.04 16.12 14.99
CA TYR A 39 -7.85 15.55 13.91
C TYR A 39 -8.91 16.54 13.38
N SER A 40 -9.59 17.27 14.26
CA SER A 40 -10.55 18.31 13.85
C SER A 40 -9.85 19.47 13.12
N TRP A 41 -8.66 19.88 13.55
CA TRP A 41 -7.88 20.90 12.84
C TRP A 41 -7.41 20.40 11.47
N LEU A 42 -7.04 19.12 11.34
CA LEU A 42 -6.73 18.51 10.05
C LEU A 42 -7.92 18.55 9.09
N LYS A 43 -9.14 18.34 9.57
CA LYS A 43 -10.34 18.49 8.73
C LYS A 43 -10.60 19.93 8.31
N GLN A 44 -10.27 20.90 9.16
CA GLN A 44 -10.58 22.31 8.94
C GLN A 44 -9.51 23.06 8.14
N TYR A 45 -8.23 22.77 8.39
CA TYR A 45 -7.08 23.49 7.85
C TYR A 45 -6.15 22.60 7.00
N GLY A 46 -6.40 21.29 6.93
CA GLY A 46 -5.58 20.37 6.16
C GLY A 46 -5.70 20.61 4.66
N THR A 47 -4.59 20.44 3.95
CA THR A 47 -4.52 20.55 2.48
C THR A 47 -4.80 19.23 1.78
N GLY A 48 -4.91 18.14 2.54
CA GLY A 48 -5.07 16.78 2.03
C GLY A 48 -3.83 16.27 1.28
N LYS A 49 -2.71 17.00 1.32
CA LYS A 49 -1.45 16.64 0.66
C LYS A 49 -1.01 15.23 1.06
N ARG A 50 -0.95 14.94 2.36
CA ARG A 50 -0.54 13.64 2.89
C ARG A 50 -1.46 12.49 2.45
N ALA A 51 -2.78 12.73 2.40
CA ALA A 51 -3.74 11.75 1.90
C ALA A 51 -3.55 11.48 0.39
N ARG A 52 -3.31 12.53 -0.40
CA ARG A 52 -2.99 12.38 -1.84
C ARG A 52 -1.69 11.63 -2.06
N THR A 53 -0.61 11.96 -1.35
CA THR A 53 0.66 11.23 -1.49
C THR A 53 0.52 9.76 -1.13
N LYS A 54 -0.21 9.44 -0.05
CA LYS A 54 -0.48 8.05 0.34
C LYS A 54 -1.23 7.30 -0.77
N THR A 55 -2.33 7.87 -1.27
CA THR A 55 -3.12 7.24 -2.34
C THR A 55 -2.33 7.04 -3.64
N LEU A 56 -1.47 7.98 -4.02
CA LEU A 56 -0.57 7.81 -5.17
C LEU A 56 0.42 6.66 -4.96
N ARG A 57 1.02 6.56 -3.77
CA ARG A 57 1.94 5.48 -3.41
C ARG A 57 1.24 4.12 -3.44
N ASP A 58 0.03 4.04 -2.88
CA ASP A 58 -0.76 2.80 -2.85
C ASP A 58 -1.15 2.37 -4.27
N LYS A 59 -1.53 3.32 -5.14
CA LYS A 59 -1.76 3.04 -6.57
C LYS A 59 -0.52 2.54 -7.29
N ALA A 60 0.64 3.17 -7.07
CA ALA A 60 1.90 2.75 -7.67
C ALA A 60 2.28 1.31 -7.25
N LYS A 61 2.07 0.96 -5.97
CA LYS A 61 2.27 -0.42 -5.50
C LYS A 61 1.31 -1.40 -6.19
N ALA A 62 0.03 -1.06 -6.26
CA ALA A 62 -0.97 -1.90 -6.92
C ALA A 62 -0.65 -2.14 -8.40
N THR A 63 -0.11 -1.14 -9.12
CA THR A 63 0.33 -1.31 -10.51
C THR A 63 1.50 -2.28 -10.63
N THR A 64 2.52 -2.16 -9.76
CA THR A 64 3.67 -3.07 -9.78
C THR A 64 3.29 -4.51 -9.42
N ASP A 65 2.40 -4.69 -8.44
CA ASP A 65 1.93 -6.02 -8.07
C ASP A 65 1.09 -6.66 -9.18
N SER A 66 0.30 -5.86 -9.92
CA SER A 66 -0.46 -6.36 -11.07
C SER A 66 0.45 -6.89 -12.18
N GLU A 67 1.57 -6.22 -12.44
CA GLU A 67 2.58 -6.69 -13.42
C GLU A 67 3.23 -8.01 -12.98
N ARG A 68 3.58 -8.12 -11.69
CA ARG A 68 4.13 -9.36 -11.11
C ARG A 68 3.15 -10.52 -11.22
N ILE A 69 1.87 -10.30 -10.91
CA ILE A 69 0.83 -11.32 -11.02
C ILE A 69 0.73 -11.82 -12.46
N ARG A 70 0.68 -10.92 -13.45
CA ARG A 70 0.61 -11.30 -14.86
C ARG A 70 1.83 -12.15 -15.30
N GLN A 71 3.02 -11.80 -14.84
CA GLN A 71 4.24 -12.56 -15.13
C GLN A 71 4.18 -13.96 -14.51
N LEU A 72 3.77 -14.05 -13.24
CA LEU A 72 3.62 -15.32 -12.53
C LEU A 72 2.56 -16.22 -13.17
N GLU A 73 1.42 -15.66 -13.58
CA GLU A 73 0.36 -16.41 -14.28
C GLU A 73 0.88 -17.02 -15.60
N LYS A 74 1.70 -16.27 -16.35
CA LYS A 74 2.32 -16.75 -17.58
C LYS A 74 3.31 -17.89 -17.31
N GLU A 75 4.13 -17.76 -16.27
CA GLU A 75 5.07 -18.81 -15.86
C GLU A 75 4.34 -20.07 -15.40
N VAL A 76 3.29 -19.93 -14.60
CA VAL A 76 2.44 -21.04 -14.15
C VAL A 76 1.79 -21.75 -15.33
N SER A 77 1.29 -21.02 -16.34
CA SER A 77 0.72 -21.63 -17.55
C SER A 77 1.77 -22.48 -18.28
N LYS A 78 2.96 -21.92 -18.51
CA LYS A 78 4.06 -22.60 -19.20
C LYS A 78 4.50 -23.87 -18.45
N LEU A 79 4.68 -23.77 -17.13
CA LEU A 79 5.07 -24.93 -16.31
C LEU A 79 4.00 -26.03 -16.32
N ARG A 80 2.71 -25.67 -16.35
CA ARG A 80 1.61 -26.64 -16.47
C ARG A 80 1.65 -27.37 -17.81
N GLU A 81 1.85 -26.64 -18.90
CA GLU A 81 1.99 -27.22 -20.24
C GLU A 81 3.17 -28.20 -20.30
N GLU A 82 4.35 -27.80 -19.80
CA GLU A 82 5.53 -28.66 -19.73
C GLU A 82 5.26 -29.92 -18.91
N ARG A 83 4.62 -29.79 -17.73
CA ARG A 83 4.25 -30.92 -16.87
C ARG A 83 3.23 -31.85 -17.53
N ASP A 84 2.33 -31.32 -18.35
CA ASP A 84 1.36 -32.10 -19.10
C ASP A 84 2.03 -32.87 -20.25
N ILE A 85 2.95 -32.24 -20.98
CA ILE A 85 3.75 -32.90 -22.03
C ILE A 85 4.56 -34.05 -21.44
N LEU A 86 5.30 -33.80 -20.36
CA LEU A 86 6.12 -34.83 -19.70
C LEU A 86 5.27 -35.99 -19.19
N ARG A 87 4.08 -35.71 -18.62
CA ARG A 87 3.17 -36.78 -18.17
C ARG A 87 2.63 -37.61 -19.32
N LYS A 88 2.31 -36.99 -20.46
CA LYS A 88 1.88 -37.70 -21.68
C LYS A 88 2.99 -38.58 -22.22
N ALA A 89 4.22 -38.07 -22.28
CA ALA A 89 5.39 -38.84 -22.71
C ALA A 89 5.65 -40.03 -21.79
N ALA A 90 5.64 -39.83 -20.46
CA ALA A 90 5.82 -40.91 -19.50
C ALA A 90 4.76 -42.03 -19.64
N LYS A 91 3.49 -41.66 -19.90
CA LYS A 91 2.43 -42.62 -20.17
C LYS A 91 2.70 -43.43 -21.43
N TYR A 92 3.06 -42.75 -22.52
CA TYR A 92 3.39 -43.39 -23.80
C TYR A 92 4.52 -44.42 -23.65
N PHE A 93 5.63 -44.03 -23.00
CA PHE A 93 6.75 -44.96 -22.76
C PHE A 93 6.38 -46.14 -21.86
N ALA A 94 5.56 -45.93 -20.83
CA ALA A 94 5.12 -47.02 -19.95
C ALA A 94 4.22 -48.06 -20.67
N GLU A 95 3.45 -47.63 -21.67
CA GLU A 95 2.65 -48.52 -22.51
C GLU A 95 3.53 -49.30 -23.50
N GLU A 96 4.54 -48.66 -24.10
CA GLU A 96 5.42 -49.29 -25.10
C GLU A 96 6.46 -50.26 -24.51
N THR A 97 6.73 -50.18 -23.20
CA THR A 97 7.66 -51.09 -22.50
C THR A 97 6.96 -52.34 -21.94
N ARG A 98 5.62 -52.48 -22.12
CA ARG A 98 4.89 -53.72 -21.80
C ARG A 98 4.96 -54.68 -23.00
N TRP A 99 6.02 -55.48 -23.06
CA TRP A 99 6.10 -56.71 -23.86
C TRP A 99 6.35 -57.90 -22.93
#